data_AF-V7AY78-F1
#
_entry.id   AF-V7AY78-F1
#
_cell.length_a   1.000
_cell.length_b   1.000
_cell.length_c   1.000
_cell.angle_alpha   90.00
_cell.angle_beta   90.00
_cell.angle_gamma   90.00
#
_symmetry.space_group_name_H-M   'P 1'
#
loop_
_entity.id
_entity.type
_entity.pdbx_description
1 polymer ?
#
loop_
_entity_poly.entity_id
_entity_poly.type
_entity_poly.pdbx_seq_one_letter_code
_entity_poly.pdbx_strand_id
1 'polypeptide(L)'
;MVLLLHLPRFPLYFITSSHSLPLRALSTSPKTTLLRPPKSTITTSEPVTVTNPSATELSLEKLFVPPETTVSLDTARVLNGSNILLSKYANDALITQAEFVKSSVKTEDCPSDGLPEFALVGRSNVGKSSLLNSLVRRKKLALTSKKPGKTQCINHFRINDSWYLVDLPGYGYASAPHELRMDWEKFTKDYFLNRSTLVSVFLLIDASIPAKKIDLDYASWLGQNQIPMTIIFTKCDKRKKKKNGGQRPEENVDDFQDLIRGFFQSVPPWIMTSSVTNQGRDEILLHMAQLRNYWLKH
;
A
#
# COMPACT_ATOMS: atom_id res chain seq x y z
N MET A 1 16.48 -8.08 -32.51
CA MET A 1 17.68 -8.78 -32.01
C MET A 1 17.70 -8.62 -30.51
N VAL A 2 17.74 -9.73 -29.75
CA VAL A 2 17.55 -9.72 -28.30
C VAL A 2 18.85 -9.31 -27.60
N LEU A 3 18.77 -8.45 -26.60
CA LEU A 3 19.79 -8.34 -25.56
C LEU A 3 19.11 -8.52 -24.20
N LEU A 4 19.47 -9.59 -23.49
CA LEU A 4 19.28 -9.66 -22.04
C LEU A 4 20.16 -8.59 -21.39
N LEU A 5 19.85 -8.18 -20.15
CA LEU A 5 20.75 -8.29 -18.98
C LEU A 5 20.09 -7.65 -17.73
N HIS A 6 20.03 -8.43 -16.65
CA HIS A 6 19.96 -8.05 -15.23
C HIS A 6 18.73 -7.33 -14.63
N LEU A 7 17.94 -8.16 -13.94
CA LEU A 7 16.88 -7.84 -12.97
C LEU A 7 17.44 -7.37 -11.61
N PRO A 8 16.69 -6.58 -10.81
CA PRO A 8 16.65 -6.79 -9.36
C PRO A 8 15.81 -8.04 -9.05
N ARG A 9 16.33 -8.92 -8.19
CA ARG A 9 15.78 -10.29 -7.99
C ARG A 9 14.52 -10.31 -7.11
N PHE A 10 13.39 -10.72 -7.70
CA PHE A 10 12.30 -11.37 -6.97
C PHE A 10 11.98 -12.73 -7.62
N PRO A 11 12.37 -13.87 -7.02
CA PRO A 11 12.02 -15.18 -7.56
C PRO A 11 10.61 -15.59 -7.10
N LEU A 12 9.63 -15.50 -8.00
CA LEU A 12 8.43 -16.33 -7.88
C LEU A 12 8.77 -17.75 -8.33
N TYR A 13 8.73 -18.70 -7.40
CA TYR A 13 8.72 -20.12 -7.72
C TYR A 13 7.27 -20.60 -7.87
N PHE A 14 6.94 -21.16 -9.04
CA PHE A 14 5.70 -21.90 -9.22
C PHE A 14 5.79 -23.22 -8.45
N ILE A 15 4.81 -23.47 -7.57
CA ILE A 15 4.66 -24.77 -6.91
C ILE A 15 4.02 -25.73 -7.92
N THR A 16 4.77 -26.74 -8.36
CA THR A 16 4.23 -27.87 -9.12
C THR A 16 3.64 -28.89 -8.16
N SER A 17 2.38 -29.29 -8.37
CA SER A 17 1.76 -30.36 -7.60
C SER A 17 2.28 -31.72 -8.02
N SER A 18 2.62 -32.57 -7.05
CA SER A 18 2.77 -34.01 -7.27
C SER A 18 2.05 -34.78 -6.17
N HIS A 19 1.15 -35.67 -6.59
CA HIS A 19 0.39 -36.54 -5.69
C HIS A 19 1.26 -37.68 -5.15
N SER A 20 1.06 -38.05 -3.89
CA SER A 20 0.94 -39.46 -3.49
C SER A 20 0.31 -39.60 -2.09
N LEU A 21 -0.68 -40.50 -1.99
CA LEU A 21 -1.21 -41.02 -0.72
C LEU A 21 -0.42 -42.28 -0.31
N PRO A 22 -0.44 -42.66 0.97
CA PRO A 22 -1.20 -43.88 1.30
C PRO A 22 -2.03 -43.81 2.61
N LEU A 23 -2.70 -44.92 2.92
CA LEU A 23 -3.86 -45.08 3.83
C LEU A 23 -3.56 -45.67 5.22
N ARG A 24 -4.59 -45.63 6.09
CA ARG A 24 -4.86 -46.46 7.31
C ARG A 24 -4.07 -46.09 8.59
N ALA A 25 -4.55 -46.35 9.82
CA ALA A 25 -5.71 -47.14 10.28
C ALA A 25 -6.45 -46.55 11.52
N LEU A 26 -7.54 -47.18 11.94
CA LEU A 26 -8.40 -46.84 13.10
C LEU A 26 -7.76 -47.23 14.45
N SER A 27 -8.16 -46.55 15.55
CA SER A 27 -8.51 -47.24 16.79
C SER A 27 -9.50 -46.45 17.69
N THR A 28 -10.16 -47.21 18.54
CA THR A 28 -11.41 -47.01 19.31
C THR A 28 -11.37 -46.07 20.53
N SER A 29 -12.55 -45.57 20.93
CA SER A 29 -12.86 -44.93 22.23
C SER A 29 -13.11 -45.99 23.34
N PRO A 30 -13.40 -45.70 24.65
CA PRO A 30 -14.58 -44.91 25.10
C PRO A 30 -14.55 -44.12 26.45
N LYS A 31 -15.46 -43.14 26.54
CA LYS A 31 -16.34 -42.70 27.67
C LYS A 31 -15.91 -42.79 29.16
N THR A 32 -16.17 -41.68 29.88
CA THR A 32 -16.94 -41.69 31.15
C THR A 32 -17.90 -40.48 31.21
N THR A 33 -19.03 -40.61 31.90
CA THR A 33 -20.17 -39.65 31.92
C THR A 33 -20.63 -39.41 33.38
N LEU A 34 -21.52 -38.41 33.60
CA LEU A 34 -22.41 -38.13 34.76
C LEU A 34 -22.03 -36.83 35.52
N LEU A 35 -22.92 -35.88 35.90
CA LEU A 35 -24.40 -35.84 35.96
C LEU A 35 -25.03 -34.54 35.37
N ARG A 36 -26.37 -34.50 35.35
CA ARG A 36 -27.33 -33.49 34.82
C ARG A 36 -28.51 -33.36 35.83
N PRO A 37 -29.61 -32.58 35.60
CA PRO A 37 -29.99 -31.80 34.43
C PRO A 37 -29.91 -30.28 34.77
N PRO A 38 -30.95 -29.45 35.04
CA PRO A 38 -32.40 -29.55 34.80
C PRO A 38 -32.88 -29.01 33.43
N LYS A 39 -33.09 -27.69 33.32
CA LYS A 39 -34.08 -27.01 32.46
C LYS A 39 -33.71 -25.50 32.35
N SER A 40 -34.16 -24.68 31.38
CA SER A 40 -34.87 -24.91 30.10
C SER A 40 -35.08 -23.57 29.37
N THR A 41 -35.42 -23.43 28.08
CA THR A 41 -35.30 -24.23 26.82
C THR A 41 -36.05 -23.43 25.73
N ILE A 42 -35.54 -23.32 24.49
CA ILE A 42 -36.36 -23.26 23.25
C ILE A 42 -35.50 -23.61 22.01
N THR A 43 -36.02 -24.59 21.26
CA THR A 43 -35.89 -24.92 19.82
C THR A 43 -34.53 -24.96 19.08
N THR A 44 -34.25 -26.15 18.55
CA THR A 44 -33.26 -26.52 17.53
C THR A 44 -33.65 -26.17 16.09
N SER A 45 -32.65 -25.90 15.25
CA SER A 45 -32.60 -26.29 13.84
C SER A 45 -31.21 -26.82 13.48
N GLU A 46 -31.15 -27.81 12.58
CA GLU A 46 -29.93 -28.56 12.26
C GLU A 46 -28.97 -27.79 11.34
N PRO A 47 -27.65 -28.08 11.37
CA PRO A 47 -26.70 -27.48 10.44
C PRO A 47 -26.82 -28.12 9.05
N VAL A 48 -27.30 -27.35 8.07
CA VAL A 48 -27.28 -27.76 6.67
C VAL A 48 -25.85 -27.72 6.14
N THR A 49 -25.28 -28.89 5.84
CA THR A 49 -24.03 -29.02 5.06
C THR A 49 -24.26 -28.55 3.63
N VAL A 50 -23.77 -27.35 3.30
CA VAL A 50 -23.66 -26.90 1.91
C VAL A 50 -22.24 -27.14 1.41
N THR A 51 -22.03 -28.29 0.79
CA THR A 51 -20.83 -28.56 -0.03
C THR A 51 -20.90 -27.73 -1.31
N ASN A 52 -20.02 -26.74 -1.46
CA ASN A 52 -19.85 -26.02 -2.73
C ASN A 52 -18.35 -25.70 -2.97
N PRO A 53 -17.61 -26.55 -3.70
CA PRO A 53 -16.16 -26.44 -3.86
C PRO A 53 -15.77 -25.50 -5.01
N SER A 54 -16.24 -24.24 -5.00
CA SER A 54 -16.00 -23.30 -6.11
C SER A 54 -15.94 -21.80 -5.73
N ALA A 55 -15.78 -21.47 -4.44
CA ALA A 55 -15.87 -20.08 -3.95
C ALA A 55 -14.56 -19.50 -3.36
N THR A 56 -13.47 -20.27 -3.24
CA THR A 56 -12.34 -19.91 -2.35
C THR A 56 -11.05 -19.47 -3.06
N GLU A 57 -10.83 -19.84 -4.32
CA GLU A 57 -9.59 -19.48 -5.05
C GLU A 57 -9.57 -18.01 -5.54
N LEU A 58 -10.73 -17.39 -5.73
CA LEU A 58 -10.89 -16.02 -6.27
C LEU A 58 -10.57 -14.86 -5.28
N SER A 59 -9.94 -15.17 -4.15
CA SER A 59 -9.61 -14.20 -3.09
C SER A 59 -8.13 -13.81 -3.05
N LEU A 60 -7.21 -14.75 -3.34
CA LEU A 60 -5.77 -14.54 -3.17
C LEU A 60 -5.15 -13.66 -4.28
N GLU A 61 -5.61 -13.78 -5.52
CA GLU A 61 -5.10 -13.00 -6.67
C GLU A 61 -5.28 -11.48 -6.51
N LYS A 62 -6.19 -11.06 -5.63
CA LYS A 62 -6.47 -9.64 -5.32
C LYS A 62 -5.61 -9.10 -4.17
N LEU A 63 -4.97 -9.97 -3.39
CA LEU A 63 -4.15 -9.59 -2.25
C LEU A 63 -2.70 -9.35 -2.67
N PHE A 64 -2.12 -8.27 -2.16
CA PHE A 64 -0.68 -8.11 -2.13
C PHE A 64 -0.10 -8.94 -0.98
N VAL A 65 0.68 -9.96 -1.33
CA VAL A 65 1.39 -10.82 -0.40
C VAL A 65 2.84 -10.34 -0.31
N PRO A 66 3.31 -9.83 0.85
CA PRO A 66 4.71 -9.42 1.00
C PRO A 66 5.67 -10.61 0.81
N PRO A 67 6.93 -10.36 0.40
CA PRO A 67 7.93 -11.40 0.20
C PRO A 67 8.11 -12.33 1.42
N GLU A 68 8.36 -13.62 1.15
CA GLU A 68 8.49 -14.69 2.15
C GLU A 68 7.28 -14.85 3.12
N THR A 69 6.09 -14.36 2.77
CA THR A 69 4.88 -14.56 3.58
C THR A 69 4.17 -15.86 3.20
N THR A 70 4.16 -16.83 4.11
CA THR A 70 3.38 -18.06 3.96
C THR A 70 1.89 -17.77 4.19
N VAL A 71 1.08 -17.89 3.14
CA VAL A 71 -0.37 -17.75 3.23
C VAL A 71 -0.98 -19.04 3.81
N SER A 72 -1.26 -19.03 5.11
CA SER A 72 -2.15 -20.03 5.72
C SER A 72 -3.55 -19.41 5.88
N LEU A 73 -4.56 -20.11 5.38
CA LEU A 73 -5.97 -19.66 5.37
C LEU A 73 -6.49 -19.31 6.77
N ASP A 74 -5.97 -19.96 7.81
CA ASP A 74 -6.44 -19.78 9.20
C ASP A 74 -5.74 -18.64 9.96
N THR A 75 -4.58 -18.16 9.49
CA THR A 75 -3.75 -17.16 10.21
C THR A 75 -3.40 -15.91 9.41
N ALA A 76 -3.71 -15.88 8.11
CA ALA A 76 -3.56 -14.73 7.24
C ALA A 76 -4.34 -13.50 7.77
N ARG A 77 -3.62 -12.43 8.12
CA ARG A 77 -4.22 -11.15 8.55
C ARG A 77 -4.02 -10.09 7.49
N VAL A 78 -5.09 -9.61 6.87
CA VAL A 78 -5.04 -8.47 5.93
C VAL A 78 -5.13 -7.17 6.74
N LEU A 79 -4.35 -6.15 6.35
CA LEU A 79 -4.41 -4.82 6.96
C LEU A 79 -5.76 -4.15 6.64
N ASN A 80 -6.38 -3.48 7.61
CA ASN A 80 -7.74 -2.97 7.46
C ASN A 80 -7.85 -1.90 6.36
N GLY A 81 -8.85 -2.03 5.48
CA GLY A 81 -9.02 -1.09 4.37
C GLY A 81 -7.86 -1.10 3.38
N SER A 82 -7.30 -2.28 3.12
CA SER A 82 -6.21 -2.53 2.17
C SER A 82 -6.41 -3.88 1.47
N ASN A 83 -5.57 -4.20 0.50
CA ASN A 83 -5.36 -5.57 0.01
C ASN A 83 -4.08 -6.23 0.54
N ILE A 84 -3.44 -5.68 1.57
CA ILE A 84 -2.07 -6.03 1.97
C ILE A 84 -2.10 -7.06 3.10
N LEU A 85 -1.46 -8.21 2.88
CA LEU A 85 -1.27 -9.21 3.91
C LEU A 85 -0.18 -8.78 4.92
N LEU A 86 -0.38 -9.08 6.19
CA LEU A 86 0.60 -8.90 7.26
C LEU A 86 1.56 -10.09 7.31
N SER A 87 2.84 -9.79 7.47
CA SER A 87 3.97 -10.69 7.42
C SER A 87 4.84 -10.58 8.68
N LYS A 88 5.81 -11.50 8.80
CA LYS A 88 6.82 -11.50 9.88
C LYS A 88 7.69 -10.24 9.94
N TYR A 89 7.70 -9.41 8.88
CA TYR A 89 8.54 -8.21 8.77
C TYR A 89 7.89 -6.93 9.33
N ALA A 90 6.67 -6.99 9.86
CA ALA A 90 5.91 -5.80 10.28
C ALA A 90 6.33 -5.17 11.63
N ASN A 91 7.50 -5.54 12.16
CA ASN A 91 8.07 -5.02 13.40
C ASN A 91 8.67 -3.61 13.26
N ASP A 92 8.79 -2.86 14.37
CA ASP A 92 9.46 -1.55 14.41
C ASP A 92 8.81 -0.48 13.50
N ALA A 93 7.47 -0.49 13.46
CA ALA A 93 6.63 0.46 12.74
C ALA A 93 6.41 1.81 13.46
N LEU A 94 6.76 1.91 14.75
CA LEU A 94 6.51 3.12 15.54
C LEU A 94 7.43 4.27 15.13
N ILE A 95 6.87 5.45 14.87
CA ILE A 95 7.63 6.70 14.72
C ILE A 95 7.79 7.37 16.08
N THR A 96 9.03 7.55 16.53
CA THR A 96 9.41 8.28 17.75
C THR A 96 10.04 9.64 17.41
N GLN A 97 10.87 9.69 16.36
CA GLN A 97 11.57 10.88 15.89
C GLN A 97 11.30 11.14 14.41
N ALA A 98 11.16 12.41 14.06
CA ALA A 98 11.08 12.87 12.68
C ALA A 98 11.76 14.24 12.60
N GLU A 99 12.57 14.48 11.57
CA GLU A 99 13.23 15.78 11.36
C GLU A 99 13.24 16.13 9.87
N PHE A 100 13.22 17.42 9.54
CA PHE A 100 13.45 17.87 8.18
C PHE A 100 14.96 18.03 7.98
N VAL A 101 15.51 17.40 6.95
CA VAL A 101 16.96 17.41 6.68
C VAL A 101 17.30 18.41 5.58
N LYS A 102 16.69 18.29 4.39
CA LYS A 102 17.05 19.12 3.24
C LYS A 102 15.95 19.16 2.18
N SER A 103 15.95 20.23 1.39
CA SER A 103 15.25 20.35 0.11
C SER A 103 16.27 20.31 -1.03
N SER A 104 16.05 19.45 -2.02
CA SER A 104 16.95 19.25 -3.18
C SER A 104 16.19 19.41 -4.49
N VAL A 105 16.81 20.04 -5.49
CA VAL A 105 16.22 20.22 -6.85
C VAL A 105 16.78 19.25 -7.89
N LYS A 106 17.77 18.45 -7.50
CA LYS A 106 18.37 17.36 -8.26
C LYS A 106 18.57 16.14 -7.38
N THR A 107 18.64 14.96 -8.00
CA THR A 107 18.91 13.69 -7.30
C THR A 107 20.30 13.66 -6.67
N GLU A 108 21.30 14.25 -7.33
CA GLU A 108 22.69 14.39 -6.81
C GLU A 108 22.81 15.23 -5.53
N ASP A 109 21.86 16.14 -5.27
CA ASP A 109 21.83 17.00 -4.07
C ASP A 109 21.13 16.36 -2.87
N CYS A 110 20.56 15.16 -3.03
CA CYS A 110 19.83 14.42 -1.98
C CYS A 110 20.81 13.77 -0.98
N PRO A 111 20.38 13.41 0.25
CA PRO A 111 21.21 12.67 1.19
C PRO A 111 21.84 11.41 0.57
N SER A 112 23.02 11.00 1.00
CA SER A 112 23.77 9.89 0.41
C SER A 112 24.31 8.90 1.46
N ASP A 113 23.67 8.88 2.64
CA ASP A 113 24.01 8.00 3.77
C ASP A 113 23.47 6.56 3.63
N GLY A 114 22.79 6.25 2.53
CA GLY A 114 22.36 4.89 2.18
C GLY A 114 21.09 4.41 2.90
N LEU A 115 20.40 5.27 3.64
CA LEU A 115 19.20 4.88 4.39
C LEU A 115 17.99 4.61 3.46
N PRO A 116 17.08 3.67 3.80
CA PRO A 116 15.94 3.33 2.97
C PRO A 116 14.94 4.49 2.84
N GLU A 117 14.32 4.66 1.66
CA GLU A 117 13.47 5.83 1.35
C GLU A 117 12.06 5.43 0.90
N PHE A 118 11.07 6.14 1.42
CA PHE A 118 9.67 6.05 0.99
C PHE A 118 9.22 7.38 0.39
N ALA A 119 8.90 7.37 -0.89
CA ALA A 119 8.65 8.57 -1.68
C ALA A 119 7.16 8.88 -1.83
N LEU A 120 6.67 9.97 -1.26
CA LEU A 120 5.30 10.44 -1.43
C LEU A 120 5.17 11.27 -2.72
N VAL A 121 4.26 10.87 -3.61
CA VAL A 121 3.91 11.61 -4.83
C VAL A 121 2.39 11.56 -5.08
N GLY A 122 1.87 12.47 -5.88
CA GLY A 122 0.43 12.53 -6.18
C GLY A 122 0.02 13.91 -6.70
N ARG A 123 -1.19 14.04 -7.25
CA ARG A 123 -1.65 15.34 -7.78
C ARG A 123 -1.60 16.44 -6.71
N SER A 124 -1.28 17.66 -7.14
CA SER A 124 -1.43 18.85 -6.30
C SER A 124 -2.79 18.89 -5.56
N ASN A 125 -2.76 19.19 -4.25
CA ASN A 125 -3.89 19.13 -3.32
C ASN A 125 -4.52 17.74 -3.05
N VAL A 126 -3.88 16.62 -3.42
CA VAL A 126 -4.34 15.25 -3.06
C VAL A 126 -4.30 14.96 -1.55
N GLY A 127 -3.53 15.71 -0.77
CA GLY A 127 -3.40 15.54 0.69
C GLY A 127 -2.03 15.06 1.17
N LYS A 128 -1.04 14.97 0.28
CA LYS A 128 0.34 14.52 0.54
C LYS A 128 0.97 15.04 1.84
N SER A 129 1.10 16.36 1.99
CA SER A 129 1.68 16.96 3.21
C SER A 129 0.81 16.75 4.47
N SER A 130 -0.50 16.55 4.32
CA SER A 130 -1.40 16.21 5.42
C SER A 130 -1.23 14.76 5.88
N LEU A 131 -1.02 13.83 4.93
CA LEU A 131 -0.70 12.43 5.22
C LEU A 131 0.66 12.34 5.92
N LEU A 132 1.68 13.00 5.40
CA LEU A 132 3.02 13.08 6.02
C LEU A 132 2.92 13.54 7.48
N ASN A 133 2.25 14.67 7.73
CA ASN A 133 2.04 15.22 9.08
C ASN A 133 1.23 14.28 9.99
N SER A 134 0.28 13.51 9.45
CA SER A 134 -0.50 12.50 10.19
C SER A 134 0.37 11.29 10.58
N LEU A 135 1.16 10.74 9.65
CA LEU A 135 2.07 9.61 9.90
C LEU A 135 3.01 9.92 11.07
N VAL A 136 3.74 11.04 10.99
CA VAL A 136 4.72 11.48 12.01
C VAL A 136 4.10 12.12 13.26
N ARG A 137 2.76 12.26 13.31
CA ARG A 137 1.99 12.95 14.38
C ARG A 137 2.45 14.39 14.67
N ARG A 138 2.97 15.14 13.69
CA ARG A 138 3.38 16.55 13.84
C ARG A 138 2.60 17.45 12.89
N LYS A 139 1.94 18.49 13.43
CA LYS A 139 1.02 19.36 12.68
C LYS A 139 1.66 20.26 11.61
N LYS A 140 2.98 20.45 11.64
CA LYS A 140 3.70 21.45 10.82
C LYS A 140 5.09 20.99 10.36
N LEU A 141 5.37 19.67 10.28
CA LEU A 141 6.67 19.20 9.79
C LEU A 141 6.79 19.45 8.28
N ALA A 142 5.77 19.05 7.52
CA ALA A 142 5.57 19.48 6.13
C ALA A 142 4.58 20.67 6.06
N LEU A 143 4.84 21.60 5.14
CA LEU A 143 4.00 22.78 4.92
C LEU A 143 2.70 22.41 4.19
N THR A 144 1.57 22.43 4.89
CA THR A 144 0.24 22.22 4.29
C THR A 144 -0.35 23.54 3.77
N SER A 145 -0.85 23.56 2.54
CA SER A 145 -1.62 24.69 2.00
C SER A 145 -2.81 24.24 1.16
N LYS A 146 -3.82 25.11 1.02
CA LYS A 146 -4.89 24.97 0.02
C LYS A 146 -4.48 25.49 -1.37
N LYS A 147 -3.48 26.39 -1.43
CA LYS A 147 -2.90 26.85 -2.70
C LYS A 147 -1.92 25.76 -3.20
N PRO A 148 -2.11 25.19 -4.39
CA PRO A 148 -1.21 24.15 -4.89
C PRO A 148 0.15 24.71 -5.35
N GLY A 149 1.09 23.84 -5.70
CA GLY A 149 2.43 24.23 -6.15
C GLY A 149 3.41 24.70 -5.05
N LYS A 150 3.19 24.31 -3.79
CA LYS A 150 4.08 24.67 -2.66
C LYS A 150 5.30 23.77 -2.49
N THR A 151 5.18 22.46 -2.75
CA THR A 151 6.35 21.56 -2.85
C THR A 151 6.92 21.72 -4.26
N GLN A 152 8.11 22.33 -4.37
CA GLN A 152 8.83 22.56 -5.64
C GLN A 152 10.19 21.86 -5.69
N CYS A 153 10.58 21.20 -4.60
CA CYS A 153 11.83 20.47 -4.40
C CYS A 153 11.51 19.10 -3.81
N ILE A 154 12.46 18.16 -3.89
CA ILE A 154 12.45 16.90 -3.17
C ILE A 154 12.82 17.17 -1.71
N ASN A 155 11.89 16.99 -0.76
CA ASN A 155 12.15 17.25 0.67
C ASN A 155 12.36 15.95 1.43
N HIS A 156 13.50 15.82 2.11
CA HIS A 156 13.84 14.65 2.89
C HIS A 156 13.52 14.86 4.37
N PHE A 157 12.72 13.97 4.95
CA PHE A 157 12.42 13.92 6.37
C PHE A 157 12.98 12.63 6.96
N ARG A 158 14.00 12.73 7.82
CA ARG A 158 14.61 11.56 8.47
C ARG A 158 13.72 11.09 9.61
N ILE A 159 13.48 9.80 9.70
CA ILE A 159 12.58 9.17 10.67
C ILE A 159 13.37 8.15 11.49
N ASN A 160 13.26 8.25 12.82
CA ASN A 160 13.98 7.40 13.80
C ASN A 160 15.47 7.18 13.45
N ASP A 161 16.12 8.20 12.87
CA ASP A 161 17.49 8.22 12.35
C ASP A 161 17.89 7.09 11.38
N SER A 162 16.92 6.31 10.88
CA SER A 162 17.12 5.01 10.23
C SER A 162 16.46 4.85 8.85
N TRP A 163 15.59 5.77 8.44
CA TRP A 163 14.99 5.79 7.10
C TRP A 163 14.43 7.18 6.77
N TYR A 164 14.10 7.44 5.49
CA TYR A 164 13.55 8.71 5.02
C TYR A 164 12.10 8.59 4.53
N LEU A 165 11.29 9.58 4.90
CA LEU A 165 10.04 9.91 4.22
C LEU A 165 10.33 11.10 3.30
N VAL A 166 10.07 10.95 2.00
CA VAL A 166 10.48 11.93 0.98
C VAL A 166 9.24 12.57 0.34
N ASP A 167 9.12 13.89 0.40
CA ASP A 167 7.98 14.65 -0.15
C ASP A 167 8.36 15.28 -1.49
N LEU A 168 7.91 14.68 -2.60
CA LEU A 168 8.20 15.15 -3.96
C LEU A 168 7.16 16.18 -4.45
N PRO A 169 7.45 16.99 -5.48
CA PRO A 169 6.47 17.89 -6.08
C PRO A 169 5.20 17.17 -6.54
N GLY A 170 4.05 17.83 -6.40
CA GLY A 170 2.77 17.27 -6.81
C GLY A 170 2.46 17.59 -8.28
N TYR A 171 2.28 16.55 -9.09
CA TYR A 171 1.99 16.70 -10.53
C TYR A 171 0.62 17.36 -10.81
N GLY A 172 0.39 17.76 -12.06
CA GLY A 172 -0.88 18.33 -12.52
C GLY A 172 -1.19 19.75 -12.04
N TYR A 173 -0.21 20.49 -11.53
CA TYR A 173 -0.41 21.88 -11.10
C TYR A 173 -0.44 22.86 -12.29
N ALA A 174 -1.60 22.98 -12.95
CA ALA A 174 -1.75 23.76 -14.18
C ALA A 174 -1.35 25.25 -14.09
N SER A 175 -1.30 25.84 -12.88
CA SER A 175 -0.95 27.27 -12.69
C SER A 175 0.56 27.54 -12.59
N ALA A 176 1.42 26.52 -12.61
CA ALA A 176 2.87 26.73 -12.76
C ALA A 176 3.25 26.93 -14.25
N PRO A 177 4.28 27.76 -14.53
CA PRO A 177 4.87 27.88 -15.87
C PRO A 177 5.20 26.50 -16.48
N HIS A 178 5.12 26.41 -17.81
CA HIS A 178 5.33 25.14 -18.51
C HIS A 178 6.72 24.54 -18.24
N GLU A 179 7.76 25.37 -18.36
CA GLU A 179 9.17 25.00 -18.10
C GLU A 179 9.34 24.42 -16.69
N LEU A 180 8.86 25.13 -15.67
CA LEU A 180 8.93 24.69 -14.28
C LEU A 180 8.20 23.36 -14.03
N ARG A 181 7.10 23.09 -14.75
CA ARG A 181 6.42 21.78 -14.70
C ARG A 181 7.24 20.68 -15.36
N MET A 182 7.88 20.95 -16.49
CA MET A 182 8.77 20.01 -17.17
C MET A 182 9.99 19.68 -16.31
N ASP A 183 10.58 20.67 -15.62
CA ASP A 183 11.69 20.47 -14.71
C ASP A 183 11.31 19.58 -13.51
N TRP A 184 10.16 19.85 -12.87
CA TRP A 184 9.64 19.02 -11.78
C TRP A 184 9.40 17.58 -12.23
N GLU A 185 8.79 17.39 -13.40
CA GLU A 185 8.54 16.06 -13.96
C GLU A 185 9.85 15.34 -14.29
N LYS A 186 10.83 16.05 -14.85
CA LYS A 186 12.15 15.52 -15.18
C LYS A 186 12.90 15.03 -13.95
N PHE A 187 13.09 15.87 -12.92
CA PHE A 187 13.85 15.45 -11.74
C PHE A 187 13.09 14.43 -10.88
N THR A 188 11.75 14.45 -10.89
CA THR A 188 10.95 13.44 -10.17
C THR A 188 11.10 12.07 -10.81
N LYS A 189 11.08 11.97 -12.15
CA LYS A 189 11.33 10.72 -12.87
C LYS A 189 12.77 10.26 -12.74
N ASP A 190 13.73 11.17 -12.83
CA ASP A 190 15.15 10.90 -12.59
C ASP A 190 15.40 10.29 -11.21
N TYR A 191 14.83 10.90 -10.16
CA TYR A 191 14.89 10.36 -8.80
C TYR A 191 14.30 8.95 -8.72
N PHE A 192 13.12 8.69 -9.31
CA PHE A 192 12.55 7.33 -9.29
C PHE A 192 13.39 6.29 -10.04
N LEU A 193 14.02 6.65 -11.15
CA LEU A 193 14.81 5.74 -11.97
C LEU A 193 16.20 5.45 -11.37
N ASN A 194 16.80 6.43 -10.71
CA ASN A 194 18.22 6.39 -10.32
C ASN A 194 18.47 6.28 -8.80
N ARG A 195 17.44 6.34 -7.95
CA ARG A 195 17.59 6.28 -6.49
C ARG A 195 17.60 4.84 -5.96
N SER A 196 18.79 4.25 -5.83
CA SER A 196 18.98 2.87 -5.32
C SER A 196 18.43 2.60 -3.91
N THR A 197 18.29 3.64 -3.07
CA THR A 197 17.73 3.58 -1.72
C THR A 197 16.19 3.65 -1.68
N LEU A 198 15.53 3.83 -2.82
CA LEU A 198 14.07 3.92 -2.91
C LEU A 198 13.40 2.55 -2.70
N VAL A 199 12.76 2.37 -1.55
CA VAL A 199 12.05 1.13 -1.20
C VAL A 199 10.67 1.08 -1.86
N SER A 200 9.93 2.20 -1.84
CA SER A 200 8.62 2.28 -2.49
C SER A 200 8.16 3.73 -2.72
N VAL A 201 7.52 3.96 -3.87
CA VAL A 201 6.75 5.17 -4.17
C VAL A 201 5.32 4.99 -3.65
N PHE A 202 4.89 5.89 -2.77
CA PHE A 202 3.50 5.99 -2.33
C PHE A 202 2.78 6.97 -3.25
N LEU A 203 2.02 6.43 -4.21
CA LEU A 203 1.20 7.20 -5.15
C LEU A 203 -0.14 7.54 -4.52
N LEU A 204 -0.34 8.81 -4.19
CA LEU A 204 -1.55 9.28 -3.54
C LEU A 204 -2.65 9.62 -4.55
N ILE A 205 -3.86 9.07 -4.30
CA ILE A 205 -5.05 9.20 -5.14
C ILE A 205 -6.21 9.78 -4.30
N ASP A 206 -6.94 10.78 -4.80
CA ASP A 206 -8.06 11.38 -4.07
C ASP A 206 -9.33 10.52 -4.23
N ALA A 207 -9.68 9.72 -3.23
CA ALA A 207 -10.86 8.84 -3.29
C ALA A 207 -12.20 9.59 -3.19
N SER A 208 -12.22 10.91 -2.94
CA SER A 208 -13.47 11.70 -2.84
C SER A 208 -14.04 12.13 -4.21
N ILE A 209 -13.37 11.74 -5.29
CA ILE A 209 -13.72 12.04 -6.69
C ILE A 209 -13.43 10.82 -7.59
N PRO A 210 -14.10 10.73 -8.76
CA PRO A 210 -13.75 9.71 -9.75
C PRO A 210 -12.31 9.86 -10.24
N ALA A 211 -11.73 8.71 -10.63
CA ALA A 211 -10.39 8.60 -11.19
C ALA A 211 -10.12 9.66 -12.28
N LYS A 212 -8.87 10.17 -12.33
CA LYS A 212 -8.44 11.12 -13.35
C LYS A 212 -7.37 10.51 -14.22
N LYS A 213 -7.44 10.77 -15.53
CA LYS A 213 -6.48 10.28 -16.52
C LYS A 213 -5.03 10.52 -16.09
N ILE A 214 -4.70 11.71 -15.59
CA ILE A 214 -3.35 12.03 -15.10
C ILE A 214 -2.86 11.13 -13.95
N ASP A 215 -3.75 10.63 -13.10
CA ASP A 215 -3.38 9.70 -12.02
C ASP A 215 -3.17 8.28 -12.58
N LEU A 216 -4.00 7.84 -13.53
CA LEU A 216 -3.89 6.56 -14.23
C LEU A 216 -2.62 6.50 -15.09
N ASP A 217 -2.33 7.57 -15.84
CA ASP A 217 -1.12 7.73 -16.64
C ASP A 217 0.13 7.63 -15.76
N TYR A 218 0.10 8.22 -14.55
CA TYR A 218 1.22 8.18 -13.60
C TYR A 218 1.41 6.79 -12.99
N ALA A 219 0.33 6.11 -12.61
CA ALA A 219 0.39 4.71 -12.15
C ALA A 219 0.93 3.79 -13.26
N SER A 220 0.45 3.96 -14.50
CA SER A 220 0.92 3.21 -15.66
C SER A 220 2.42 3.44 -15.92
N TRP A 221 2.90 4.69 -15.83
CA TRP A 221 4.33 5.00 -15.96
C TRP A 221 5.18 4.34 -14.88
N LEU A 222 4.76 4.38 -13.61
CA LEU A 222 5.48 3.69 -12.52
C LEU A 222 5.56 2.18 -12.76
N GLY A 223 4.45 1.55 -13.16
CA GLY A 223 4.39 0.11 -13.48
C GLY A 223 5.27 -0.29 -14.67
N GLN A 224 5.21 0.48 -15.77
CA GLN A 224 6.02 0.23 -16.96
C GLN A 224 7.52 0.34 -16.70
N ASN A 225 7.94 1.24 -15.81
CA ASN A 225 9.35 1.41 -15.40
C ASN A 225 9.73 0.51 -14.20
N GLN A 226 8.86 -0.42 -13.80
CA GLN A 226 9.08 -1.37 -12.69
C GLN A 226 9.42 -0.70 -11.35
N ILE A 227 8.95 0.53 -11.14
CA ILE A 227 9.19 1.28 -9.90
C ILE A 227 8.32 0.68 -8.79
N PRO A 228 8.90 0.19 -7.67
CA PRO A 228 8.12 -0.35 -6.57
C PRO A 228 7.15 0.70 -6.03
N MET A 229 5.86 0.39 -5.96
CA MET A 229 4.84 1.37 -5.55
C MET A 229 3.73 0.78 -4.68
N THR A 230 3.13 1.66 -3.86
CA THR A 230 1.90 1.41 -3.10
C THR A 230 0.92 2.55 -3.37
N ILE A 231 -0.35 2.24 -3.62
CA ILE A 231 -1.39 3.24 -3.90
C ILE A 231 -2.03 3.68 -2.58
N ILE A 232 -1.97 4.96 -2.27
CA ILE A 232 -2.58 5.52 -1.06
C ILE A 232 -3.82 6.32 -1.43
N PHE A 233 -4.98 5.73 -1.19
CA PHE A 233 -6.26 6.38 -1.39
C PHE A 233 -6.52 7.34 -0.24
N THR A 234 -6.61 8.64 -0.51
CA THR A 234 -6.76 9.69 0.50
C THR A 234 -8.19 10.21 0.60
N LYS A 235 -8.50 10.86 1.73
CA LYS A 235 -9.77 11.55 1.99
C LYS A 235 -10.99 10.61 2.01
N CYS A 236 -10.80 9.37 2.46
CA CYS A 236 -11.88 8.38 2.58
C CYS A 236 -12.98 8.77 3.60
N ASP A 237 -12.75 9.81 4.43
CA ASP A 237 -13.77 10.48 5.24
C ASP A 237 -14.84 11.22 4.41
N LYS A 238 -14.52 11.64 3.19
CA LYS A 238 -15.36 12.53 2.38
C LYS A 238 -16.48 11.80 1.65
N ARG A 239 -17.57 11.56 2.36
CA ARG A 239 -18.81 11.04 1.80
C ARG A 239 -19.63 12.14 1.13
N LYS A 240 -19.79 12.09 -0.19
CA LYS A 240 -20.85 12.83 -0.90
C LYS A 240 -22.21 12.16 -0.63
N LYS A 241 -23.28 12.96 -0.52
CA LYS A 241 -24.64 12.41 -0.39
C LYS A 241 -25.06 11.82 -1.74
N LYS A 242 -25.55 10.56 -1.77
CA LYS A 242 -26.01 9.89 -3.02
C LYS A 242 -27.06 10.71 -3.80
N LYS A 243 -27.87 11.53 -3.11
CA LYS A 243 -28.84 12.48 -3.75
C LYS A 243 -28.18 13.47 -4.74
N ASN A 244 -26.88 13.72 -4.62
CA ASN A 244 -26.14 14.64 -5.49
C ASN A 244 -25.27 13.89 -6.54
N GLY A 245 -25.55 12.61 -6.82
CA GLY A 245 -24.80 11.82 -7.80
C GLY A 245 -23.34 11.53 -7.45
N GLY A 246 -22.92 11.76 -6.19
CA GLY A 246 -21.56 11.51 -5.76
C GLY A 246 -21.35 10.07 -5.32
N GLN A 247 -20.44 9.37 -6.00
CA GLN A 247 -19.90 8.08 -5.57
C GLN A 247 -19.25 8.18 -4.19
N ARG A 248 -19.28 7.06 -3.46
CA ARG A 248 -18.58 6.89 -2.19
C ARG A 248 -17.07 6.66 -2.42
N PRO A 249 -16.20 6.94 -1.44
CA PRO A 249 -14.77 6.66 -1.57
C PRO A 249 -14.45 5.20 -1.88
N GLU A 250 -15.20 4.26 -1.30
CA GLU A 250 -15.11 2.83 -1.58
C GLU A 250 -15.39 2.53 -3.07
N GLU A 251 -16.45 3.12 -3.63
CA GLU A 251 -16.85 2.96 -5.05
C GLU A 251 -15.76 3.53 -6.01
N ASN A 252 -15.15 4.69 -5.68
CA ASN A 252 -14.05 5.26 -6.50
C ASN A 252 -12.74 4.45 -6.39
N VAL A 253 -12.52 3.73 -5.30
CA VAL A 253 -11.34 2.88 -5.06
C VAL A 253 -11.41 1.62 -5.93
N ASP A 254 -12.59 1.01 -6.01
CA ASP A 254 -12.83 -0.16 -6.88
C ASP A 254 -12.71 0.24 -8.37
N ASP A 255 -13.36 1.33 -8.78
CA ASP A 255 -13.24 1.89 -10.15
C ASP A 255 -11.77 2.13 -10.54
N PHE A 256 -10.97 2.72 -9.64
CA PHE A 256 -9.55 3.00 -9.92
C PHE A 256 -8.74 1.71 -10.07
N GLN A 257 -8.98 0.71 -9.23
CA GLN A 257 -8.30 -0.60 -9.31
C GLN A 257 -8.62 -1.33 -10.62
N ASP A 258 -9.88 -1.34 -11.03
CA ASP A 258 -10.30 -1.97 -12.29
C ASP A 258 -9.65 -1.28 -13.50
N LEU A 259 -9.59 0.06 -13.51
CA LEU A 259 -8.97 0.85 -14.58
C LEU A 259 -7.46 0.64 -14.72
N ILE A 260 -6.74 0.32 -13.63
CA ILE A 260 -5.29 0.09 -13.68
C ILE A 260 -4.90 -1.39 -13.82
N ARG A 261 -5.83 -2.34 -13.66
CA ARG A 261 -5.51 -3.79 -13.61
C ARG A 261 -4.68 -4.25 -14.80
N GLY A 262 -4.95 -3.72 -16.00
CA GLY A 262 -4.22 -4.06 -17.23
C GLY A 262 -2.78 -3.55 -17.32
N PHE A 263 -2.31 -2.72 -16.39
CA PHE A 263 -0.93 -2.19 -16.38
C PHE A 263 0.04 -2.98 -15.50
N PHE A 264 -0.46 -3.96 -14.71
CA PHE A 264 0.34 -4.69 -13.73
C PHE A 264 0.14 -6.20 -13.87
N GLN A 265 1.22 -6.96 -13.67
CA GLN A 265 1.16 -8.44 -13.65
C GLN A 265 0.48 -8.97 -12.38
N SER A 266 0.61 -8.24 -11.27
CA SER A 266 -0.03 -8.51 -9.98
C SER A 266 -0.72 -7.25 -9.48
N VAL A 267 -1.78 -7.40 -8.67
CA VAL A 267 -2.50 -6.24 -8.13
C VAL A 267 -1.55 -5.42 -7.24
N PRO A 268 -1.35 -4.11 -7.48
CA PRO A 268 -0.48 -3.30 -6.64
C PRO A 268 -1.03 -3.20 -5.21
N PRO A 269 -0.16 -3.09 -4.19
CA PRO A 269 -0.61 -2.87 -2.82
C PRO A 269 -1.32 -1.52 -2.72
N TRP A 270 -2.44 -1.46 -2.00
CA TRP A 270 -3.17 -0.22 -1.76
C TRP A 270 -3.73 -0.11 -0.34
N ILE A 271 -3.89 1.13 0.16
CA ILE A 271 -4.43 1.43 1.49
C ILE A 271 -5.39 2.63 1.41
N MET A 272 -6.57 2.50 2.02
CA MET A 272 -7.54 3.59 2.23
C MET A 272 -7.20 4.41 3.47
N THR A 273 -7.20 5.74 3.33
CA THR A 273 -6.70 6.65 4.37
C THR A 273 -7.54 7.92 4.56
N SER A 274 -7.46 8.46 5.76
CA SER A 274 -7.87 9.83 6.04
C SER A 274 -6.97 10.47 7.09
N SER A 275 -6.32 11.58 6.73
CA SER A 275 -5.58 12.42 7.68
C SER A 275 -6.48 13.18 8.66
N VAL A 276 -7.81 13.08 8.53
CA VAL A 276 -8.79 13.68 9.45
C VAL A 276 -9.16 12.70 10.56
N THR A 277 -9.43 11.44 10.21
CA THR A 277 -9.80 10.39 11.18
C THR A 277 -8.62 9.53 11.64
N ASN A 278 -7.45 9.66 10.99
CA ASN A 278 -6.29 8.78 11.08
C ASN A 278 -6.52 7.34 10.58
N GLN A 279 -7.60 7.08 9.83
CA GLN A 279 -7.80 5.82 9.11
C GLN A 279 -6.58 5.50 8.23
N GLY A 280 -6.14 4.24 8.22
CA GLY A 280 -5.06 3.73 7.37
C GLY A 280 -3.65 4.15 7.82
N ARG A 281 -3.54 4.92 8.91
CA ARG A 281 -2.26 5.45 9.39
C ARG A 281 -1.35 4.34 9.92
N ASP A 282 -1.88 3.48 10.79
CA ASP A 282 -1.08 2.42 11.42
C ASP A 282 -0.87 1.26 10.43
N GLU A 283 -1.81 1.04 9.51
CA GLU A 283 -1.66 0.14 8.36
C GLU A 283 -0.53 0.58 7.42
N ILE A 284 -0.41 1.88 7.10
CA ILE A 284 0.75 2.39 6.36
C ILE A 284 2.05 2.11 7.12
N LEU A 285 2.11 2.41 8.42
CA LEU A 285 3.34 2.23 9.20
C LEU A 285 3.76 0.76 9.29
N LEU A 286 2.80 -0.17 9.44
CA LEU A 286 3.05 -1.60 9.37
C LEU A 286 3.56 -2.00 7.98
N HIS A 287 2.94 -1.54 6.89
CA HIS A 287 3.39 -1.85 5.54
C HIS A 287 4.78 -1.29 5.22
N MET A 288 5.08 -0.06 5.64
CA MET A 288 6.42 0.53 5.53
C MET A 288 7.46 -0.29 6.29
N ALA A 289 7.14 -0.73 7.51
CA ALA A 289 8.01 -1.62 8.28
C ALA A 289 8.30 -2.93 7.54
N GLN A 290 7.28 -3.58 6.96
CA GLN A 290 7.47 -4.80 6.18
C GLN A 290 8.44 -4.61 5.02
N LEU A 291 8.21 -3.58 4.19
CA LEU A 291 9.04 -3.32 3.02
C LEU A 291 10.47 -2.91 3.43
N ARG A 292 10.62 -2.06 4.45
CA ARG A 292 11.91 -1.61 4.98
C ARG A 292 12.71 -2.77 5.57
N ASN A 293 12.09 -3.60 6.41
CA ASN A 293 12.78 -4.67 7.11
C ASN A 293 13.14 -5.82 6.16
N TYR A 294 12.35 -6.03 5.08
CA TYR A 294 12.73 -6.92 3.99
C TYR A 294 13.90 -6.35 3.18
N TRP A 295 13.84 -5.07 2.79
CA TRP A 295 14.92 -4.39 2.04
C TRP A 295 16.25 -4.35 2.81
N LEU A 296 16.21 -4.14 4.14
CA LEU A 296 17.42 -4.16 4.98
C LEU A 296 18.05 -5.56 5.13
N LYS A 297 17.36 -6.63 4.72
CA LYS A 297 17.83 -8.03 4.80
C LYS A 297 18.41 -8.56 3.49
N HIS A 298 18.18 -7.89 2.35
CA HIS A 298 18.36 -8.46 1.01
C HIS A 298 19.00 -7.51 0.00
#